data_AF-A0A2A5T2H8-F1
#
_entry.id   AF-A0A2A5T2H8-F1
#
_cell.length_a   1.000
_cell.length_b   1.000
_cell.length_c   1.000
_cell.angle_alpha   90.00
_cell.angle_beta   90.00
_cell.angle_gamma   90.00
#
_symmetry.space_group_name_H-M   'P 1'
#
loop_
_entity.id
_entity.type
_entity.pdbx_description
1 polymer ?
#
loop_
_entity_poly.entity_id
_entity_poly.type
_entity_poly.pdbx_seq_one_letter_code
_entity_poly.pdbx_strand_id
1 'polypeptide(L)' 'MEKYRIHSGVKQRNKPFRLSVSKVMTIVIAFHQSGYQNFDTYYIHFVRRYLTNEFPKLVSYMRILKLM' A
#
# COMPACT_ATOMS: atom_id res chain seq x y z
N MET A 1 -4.64 -4.60 28.09
CA MET A 1 -5.71 -3.68 27.64
C MET A 1 -6.37 -4.27 26.40
N GLU A 2 -7.21 -5.29 26.61
CA GLU A 2 -7.83 -6.08 25.54
C GLU A 2 -9.20 -5.48 25.21
N LYS A 3 -9.33 -4.95 23.98
CA LYS A 3 -10.49 -4.19 23.53
C LYS A 3 -11.65 -5.12 23.16
N TYR A 4 -12.77 -4.92 23.84
CA TYR A 4 -14.12 -5.39 23.53
C TYR A 4 -14.49 -5.09 22.08
N ARG A 5 -14.41 -6.10 21.20
CA ARG A 5 -14.91 -6.04 19.82
C ARG A 5 -16.31 -6.62 19.77
N ILE A 6 -17.28 -5.83 19.30
CA ILE A 6 -18.65 -6.28 19.01
C ILE A 6 -18.56 -7.35 17.91
N HIS A 7 -18.97 -8.57 18.23
CA HIS A 7 -18.93 -9.70 17.31
C HIS A 7 -20.12 -9.61 16.35
N SER A 8 -19.99 -8.86 15.26
CA SER A 8 -20.91 -9.05 14.14
C SER A 8 -20.66 -10.45 13.56
N GLY A 9 -21.70 -11.24 13.31
CA GLY A 9 -21.59 -12.60 12.75
C GLY A 9 -20.93 -12.68 11.35
N VAL A 10 -20.38 -11.57 10.86
CA VAL A 10 -19.63 -11.48 9.62
C VAL A 10 -18.18 -11.88 9.90
N LYS A 11 -17.75 -13.00 9.31
CA LYS A 11 -16.38 -13.50 9.41
C LYS A 11 -15.39 -12.47 8.83
N GLN A 12 -14.83 -11.61 9.68
CA GLN A 12 -13.83 -10.63 9.26
C GLN A 12 -12.49 -11.32 8.99
N ARG A 13 -11.92 -11.07 7.80
CA ARG A 13 -10.60 -11.60 7.44
C ARG A 13 -9.52 -10.88 8.25
N ASN A 14 -9.09 -11.47 9.36
CA ASN A 14 -7.92 -11.04 10.14
C ASN A 14 -6.60 -11.43 9.44
N LYS A 15 -6.37 -10.94 8.22
CA LYS A 15 -5.03 -11.01 7.60
C LYS A 15 -4.39 -9.63 7.75
N PRO A 16 -3.23 -9.50 8.43
CA PRO A 16 -2.58 -8.21 8.60
C PRO A 16 -2.36 -7.58 7.23
N PHE A 17 -2.87 -6.37 7.09
CA PHE A 17 -2.82 -5.62 5.84
C PHE A 17 -1.34 -5.34 5.52
N ARG A 18 -0.91 -5.67 4.31
CA ARG A 18 0.52 -5.71 3.98
C ARG A 18 1.19 -4.33 3.90
N LEU A 19 0.40 -3.27 3.69
CA LEU A 19 0.88 -1.89 3.54
C LEU A 19 -0.06 -0.91 4.26
N SER A 20 0.41 -0.15 5.24
CA SER A 20 -0.42 0.87 5.90
C SER A 20 -0.81 2.00 4.94
N VAL A 21 -1.89 2.73 5.25
CA VAL A 21 -2.30 3.92 4.47
C VAL A 21 -1.18 4.96 4.40
N SER A 22 -0.43 5.15 5.49
CA SER A 22 0.75 6.03 5.51
C SER A 22 1.79 5.63 4.46
N LYS A 23 2.05 4.33 4.29
CA LYS A 23 3.00 3.82 3.28
C LYS A 23 2.49 4.04 1.85
N VAL A 24 1.17 3.92 1.63
CA VAL A 24 0.56 4.27 0.33
C VAL A 24 0.79 5.75 0.04
N MET A 25 0.51 6.63 1.01
CA MET A 25 0.72 8.07 0.85
C MET A 25 2.17 8.43 0.56
N THR A 26 3.15 7.76 1.20
CA THR A 26 4.57 7.96 0.88
C THR A 26 4.88 7.68 -0.60
N ILE A 27 4.35 6.59 -1.15
CA ILE A 27 4.55 6.23 -2.56
C ILE A 27 3.89 7.27 -3.49
N VAL A 28 2.71 7.76 -3.14
CA VAL A 28 1.99 8.79 -3.91
C VAL A 28 2.73 10.13 -3.90
N ILE A 29 3.23 10.57 -2.75
CA ILE A 29 4.01 11.82 -2.64
C ILE A 29 5.31 11.70 -3.45
N ALA A 30 6.02 10.58 -3.32
CA ALA A 30 7.24 10.33 -4.08
C ALA A 30 6.97 10.25 -5.59
N PHE A 31 5.82 9.71 -6.01
CA PHE A 31 5.39 9.76 -7.41
C PHE A 31 5.26 11.21 -7.91
N HIS A 32 4.53 12.06 -7.19
CA HIS A 32 4.36 13.46 -7.56
C HIS A 32 5.70 14.22 -7.66
N GLN A 33 6.65 13.90 -6.80
CA GLN A 33 7.99 14.52 -6.82
C GLN A 33 8.89 13.95 -7.92
N SER A 34 8.65 12.72 -8.37
CA SER A 34 9.50 12.03 -9.35
C SER A 34 9.38 12.54 -10.78
N GLY A 35 8.34 13.32 -11.10
CA GLY A 35 8.10 13.84 -12.45
C GLY A 35 7.67 12.78 -13.48
N TYR A 36 7.36 11.56 -13.05
CA TYR A 36 6.80 10.54 -13.93
C TYR A 36 5.39 10.94 -14.39
N GLN A 37 5.13 10.78 -15.69
CA GLN A 37 3.81 11.07 -16.26
C GLN A 37 2.75 10.05 -15.82
N ASN A 38 3.13 8.77 -15.78
CA ASN A 38 2.21 7.67 -15.49
C ASN A 38 2.62 6.96 -14.20
N PHE A 39 1.65 6.80 -13.29
CA PHE A 39 1.86 6.10 -12.02
C PHE A 39 2.27 4.64 -12.22
N ASP A 40 1.72 3.97 -13.24
CA ASP A 40 1.99 2.57 -13.55
C ASP A 40 3.48 2.35 -13.87
N THR A 41 4.03 3.22 -14.73
CA THR A 41 5.45 3.22 -15.10
C THR A 41 6.32 3.50 -13.88
N TYR A 42 5.97 4.50 -13.08
CA TYR A 42 6.67 4.80 -11.83
C TYR A 42 6.66 3.59 -10.87
N TYR A 43 5.51 2.95 -10.70
CA TYR A 43 5.36 1.83 -9.78
C TYR A 43 6.18 0.61 -10.20
N ILE A 44 6.14 0.25 -11.48
CA ILE A 44 6.84 -0.91 -12.02
C ILE A 44 8.36 -0.67 -12.11
N HIS A 45 8.77 0.49 -12.63
CA HIS A 45 10.19 0.74 -12.91
C HIS A 45 10.95 1.31 -11.72
N PHE A 46 10.31 2.10 -10.87
CA PHE A 46 10.96 2.73 -9.73
C PHE A 46 10.65 2.02 -8.41
N VAL A 47 9.37 1.92 -8.04
CA VAL A 47 8.98 1.38 -6.72
C VAL A 47 9.36 -0.08 -6.56
N ARG A 48 9.04 -0.92 -7.56
CA ARG A 48 9.35 -2.35 -7.50
C ARG A 48 10.85 -2.64 -7.55
N ARG A 49 11.64 -1.77 -8.21
CA ARG A 49 13.07 -1.98 -8.43
C ARG A 49 13.96 -1.42 -7.32
N TYR A 50 13.61 -0.25 -6.78
CA TYR A 50 14.46 0.47 -5.82
C TYR A 50 13.87 0.53 -4.41
N LEU A 51 12.54 0.54 -4.28
CA LEU A 51 11.85 0.68 -2.98
C LEU A 51 11.44 -0.67 -2.37
N THR A 52 11.82 -1.79 -2.98
CA THR A 52 11.51 -3.14 -2.46
C THR A 52 12.14 -3.41 -1.10
N ASN A 53 13.31 -2.81 -0.81
CA ASN A 53 13.96 -2.93 0.49
C ASN A 53 13.25 -2.12 1.59
N GLU A 54 12.76 -0.92 1.27
CA GLU A 54 11.99 -0.10 2.23
C GLU A 54 10.55 -0.59 2.43
N PHE A 55 10.02 -1.25 1.40
CA PHE A 55 8.66 -1.78 1.38
C PHE A 55 8.67 -3.29 1.05
N PRO A 56 9.18 -4.14 1.96
CA PRO A 56 9.36 -5.58 1.73
C PRO A 56 8.04 -6.35 1.52
N LYS A 57 6.89 -5.71 1.75
CA LYS A 57 5.55 -6.26 1.53
C LYS A 57 4.77 -5.41 0.54
N LEU A 58 5.40 -5.03 -0.57
CA LEU A 58 4.74 -4.32 -1.67
C LEU A 58 3.46 -5.07 -2.09
N VAL A 59 2.37 -4.34 -2.27
CA VAL A 59 1.13 -4.88 -2.80
C VAL A 59 1.13 -4.77 -4.33
N SER A 60 0.19 -5.41 -5.03
CA SER A 60 0.06 -5.20 -6.47
C SER A 60 -0.31 -3.75 -6.78
N TYR A 61 0.06 -3.26 -7.95
CA TYR A 61 -0.35 -1.94 -8.45
C TYR A 61 -1.87 -1.71 -8.31
N MET A 62 -2.68 -2.65 -8.80
CA MET A 62 -4.15 -2.63 -8.66
C MET A 62 -4.64 -2.46 -7.21
N ARG A 63 -3.88 -3.01 -6.25
CA ARG A 63 -4.22 -2.87 -4.83
C ARG A 63 -3.83 -1.51 -4.26
N ILE A 64 -2.75 -0.89 -4.75
CA ILE A 64 -2.45 0.52 -4.44
C ILE A 64 -3.55 1.41 -5.03
N LEU A 65 -3.94 1.20 -6.28
CA LEU A 65 -4.99 1.98 -6.94
C LEU A 65 -6.32 1.92 -6.19
N LYS A 66 -6.66 0.76 -5.61
CA LYS A 66 -7.88 0.60 -4.78
C LYS A 66 -7.79 1.26 -3.41
N LEU A 67 -6.59 1.64 -2.96
CA LEU A 67 -6.34 2.26 -1.65
C LEU A 67 -6.10 3.77 -1.74
N MET A 68 -5.83 4.27 -2.94
CA MET A 68 -5.93 5.69 -3.27
C MET A 68 -7.40 6.06 -3.44
#